data_AF-A0A1I5UTZ6-F1
#
_entry.id   AF-A0A1I5UTZ6-F1
#
_cell.length_a   1.000
_cell.length_b   1.000
_cell.length_c   1.000
_cell.angle_alpha   90.00
_cell.angle_beta   90.00
_cell.angle_gamma   90.00
#
_symmetry.space_group_name_H-M   'P 1'
#
loop_
_entity.id
_entity.type
_entity.pdbx_description
1 polymer ?
#
loop_
_entity_poly.entity_id
_entity_poly.type
_entity_poly.pdbx_seq_one_letter_code
_entity_poly.pdbx_strand_id
1 'polypeptide(L)'
;MRQRRLDRTDGLCEMCDAEGLTTLATVVDHIVPLAKGGQDVDANTRNLCDRHHAEVTSEQFGRAAPKAKGVDRNGWPTDASHPWNQPEPT
;
A
#
# COMPACT_ATOMS: atom_id res chain seq x y z
N MET A 1 3.94 -10.14 -16.71
CA MET A 1 4.60 -10.48 -15.42
C MET A 1 3.60 -10.64 -14.29
N ARG A 2 2.72 -9.67 -14.03
CA ARG A 2 1.68 -9.76 -12.97
C ARG A 2 0.79 -11.01 -13.07
N GLN A 3 0.20 -11.29 -14.25
CA GLN A 3 -0.67 -12.46 -14.45
C GLN A 3 0.01 -13.77 -14.03
N ARG A 4 1.21 -14.04 -14.57
CA ARG A 4 2.03 -15.20 -14.19
C ARG A 4 2.25 -15.34 -12.67
N ARG A 5 2.43 -14.22 -11.95
CA ARG A 5 2.62 -14.26 -10.49
C ARG A 5 1.32 -14.66 -9.78
N LEU A 6 0.17 -14.15 -10.24
CA LEU A 6 -1.15 -14.53 -9.73
C LEU A 6 -1.47 -16.01 -9.98
N ASP A 7 -1.11 -16.52 -11.15
CA ASP A 7 -1.40 -17.92 -11.53
C ASP A 7 -0.72 -18.94 -10.61
N ARG A 8 0.34 -18.56 -9.86
CA ARG A 8 0.99 -19.44 -8.88
C ARG A 8 0.11 -19.84 -7.71
N THR A 9 -0.92 -19.06 -7.45
CA THR A 9 -1.84 -19.25 -6.32
C THR A 9 -3.28 -19.33 -6.81
N ASP A 10 -3.48 -19.66 -8.09
CA ASP A 10 -4.79 -19.65 -8.76
C ASP A 10 -5.53 -18.31 -8.61
N GLY A 11 -4.78 -17.21 -8.49
CA GLY A 11 -5.32 -15.87 -8.24
C GLY A 11 -5.91 -15.68 -6.83
N LEU A 12 -5.60 -16.56 -5.88
CA LEU A 12 -6.05 -16.48 -4.49
C LEU A 12 -5.06 -15.74 -3.61
N CYS A 13 -5.59 -15.11 -2.56
CA CYS A 13 -4.83 -14.47 -1.50
C CYS A 13 -4.18 -15.53 -0.61
N GLU A 14 -2.84 -15.54 -0.55
CA GLU A 14 -2.07 -16.52 0.22
C GLU A 14 -2.31 -16.42 1.73
N MET A 15 -2.57 -15.20 2.24
CA MET A 15 -2.86 -14.99 3.67
C MET A 15 -4.27 -15.43 4.03
N CYS A 16 -5.26 -15.18 3.17
CA CYS A 16 -6.61 -15.70 3.38
C CYS A 16 -6.63 -17.23 3.34
N ASP A 17 -5.90 -17.83 2.41
CA ASP A 17 -5.82 -19.29 2.30
C ASP A 17 -5.24 -19.93 3.57
N ALA A 18 -4.18 -19.32 4.13
CA ALA A 18 -3.61 -19.73 5.42
C ALA A 18 -4.59 -19.56 6.61
N GLU A 19 -5.54 -18.64 6.52
CA GLU A 19 -6.64 -18.44 7.48
C GLU A 19 -7.82 -19.40 7.24
N GLY A 20 -7.78 -20.25 6.21
CA GLY A 20 -8.88 -21.13 5.79
C GLY A 20 -9.99 -20.41 5.02
N LEU A 21 -9.70 -19.23 4.47
CA LEU A 21 -10.62 -18.39 3.71
C LEU A 21 -10.25 -18.36 2.23
N THR A 22 -11.25 -18.53 1.36
CA THR A 22 -11.06 -18.37 -0.09
C THR A 22 -11.38 -16.93 -0.49
N THR A 23 -10.37 -16.17 -0.90
CA THR A 23 -10.53 -14.78 -1.35
C THR A 23 -9.59 -14.50 -2.52
N LEU A 24 -10.07 -13.77 -3.52
CA LEU A 24 -9.27 -13.39 -4.68
C LEU A 24 -8.16 -12.40 -4.28
N ALA A 25 -6.97 -12.62 -4.83
CA ALA A 25 -5.88 -11.66 -4.78
C ALA A 25 -6.11 -10.56 -5.82
N THR A 26 -5.96 -9.32 -5.37
CA THR A 26 -6.06 -8.10 -6.20
C THR A 26 -4.69 -7.49 -6.46
N VAL A 27 -3.70 -7.81 -5.62
CA VAL A 27 -2.36 -7.22 -5.67
C VAL A 27 -1.30 -8.31 -5.57
N VAL A 28 -0.19 -8.10 -6.29
CA VAL A 28 1.06 -8.84 -6.08
C VAL A 28 1.97 -7.94 -5.25
N ASP A 29 2.23 -8.35 -4.02
CA ASP A 29 3.02 -7.63 -3.04
C ASP A 29 4.46 -8.15 -2.98
N HIS A 30 5.42 -7.26 -2.76
CA HIS A 30 6.81 -7.65 -2.51
C HIS A 30 7.01 -7.93 -1.02
N ILE A 31 7.42 -9.15 -0.67
CA ILE A 31 7.61 -9.60 0.72
C ILE A 31 8.62 -8.69 1.43
N VAL A 32 9.79 -8.49 0.81
CA VAL A 32 10.71 -7.39 1.13
C VAL A 32 10.43 -6.25 0.15
N PRO A 33 10.02 -5.06 0.63
CA PRO A 33 9.69 -3.96 -0.26
C PRO A 33 10.90 -3.51 -1.08
N LEU A 34 10.66 -3.14 -2.34
CA LEU A 34 11.71 -2.59 -3.21
C LEU A 34 12.38 -1.35 -2.58
N ALA A 35 11.60 -0.49 -1.92
CA ALA A 35 12.09 0.69 -1.21
C ALA A 35 13.04 0.37 -0.03
N LYS A 36 13.01 -0.88 0.46
CA LYS A 36 13.89 -1.39 1.52
C LYS A 36 14.98 -2.33 0.98
N GLY A 37 15.24 -2.31 -0.33
CA GLY A 37 16.26 -3.14 -0.98
C GLY A 37 15.77 -4.55 -1.39
N GLY A 38 14.46 -4.77 -1.44
CA GLY A 38 13.89 -5.99 -2.00
C GLY A 38 14.20 -6.16 -3.49
N GLN A 39 14.35 -7.39 -3.93
CA GLN A 39 14.54 -7.71 -5.35
C GLN A 39 13.21 -7.96 -6.05
N ASP A 40 13.07 -7.56 -7.32
CA ASP A 40 11.88 -7.86 -8.12
C ASP A 40 11.95 -9.27 -8.73
N VAL A 41 11.85 -10.29 -7.88
CA VAL A 41 11.92 -11.72 -8.23
C VAL A 41 10.70 -12.47 -7.70
N ASP A 42 10.32 -13.57 -8.35
CA ASP A 42 9.16 -14.38 -7.94
C ASP A 42 9.23 -14.94 -6.53
N ALA A 43 10.44 -15.19 -6.04
CA ALA A 43 10.65 -15.64 -4.67
C ALA A 43 10.35 -14.53 -3.65
N ASN A 44 10.36 -13.26 -4.05
CA ASN A 44 10.08 -12.10 -3.20
C ASN A 44 8.66 -11.54 -3.43
N THR A 45 7.76 -12.30 -4.04
CA THR A 45 6.37 -11.85 -4.26
C THR A 45 5.36 -12.77 -3.62
N ARG A 46 4.27 -12.17 -3.11
CA ARG A 46 3.08 -12.86 -2.61
C ARG A 46 1.81 -12.22 -3.15
N ASN A 47 0.76 -13.01 -3.34
CA ASN A 47 -0.53 -12.54 -3.85
C ASN A 47 -1.48 -12.25 -2.68
N LEU A 48 -2.00 -11.03 -2.61
CA LEU A 48 -2.83 -10.55 -1.49
C LEU A 48 -4.13 -9.93 -1.98
N CYS A 49 -5.16 -10.01 -1.13
CA CYS A 49 -6.36 -9.18 -1.25
C CYS A 49 -6.08 -7.77 -0.72
N ASP A 50 -6.97 -6.80 -1.03
CA ASP A 50 -6.79 -5.40 -0.63
C ASP A 50 -6.65 -5.21 0.89
N ARG A 51 -7.39 -6.00 1.68
CA ARG A 51 -7.34 -5.95 3.15
C ARG A 51 -5.94 -6.30 3.66
N HIS A 52 -5.44 -7.47 3.31
CA HIS A 52 -4.12 -7.95 3.75
C HIS A 52 -3.00 -7.11 3.16
N HIS A 53 -3.14 -6.63 1.93
CA HIS A 53 -2.17 -5.70 1.33
C HIS A 53 -2.07 -4.39 2.12
N ALA A 54 -3.20 -3.81 2.56
CA ALA A 54 -3.20 -2.61 3.38
C ALA A 54 -2.59 -2.82 4.77
N GLU A 55 -2.86 -3.97 5.39
CA GLU A 55 -2.27 -4.39 6.67
C GLU A 55 -0.74 -4.49 6.58
N VAL A 56 -0.25 -5.27 5.61
CA VAL A 56 1.18 -5.41 5.31
C VAL A 56 1.84 -4.06 5.03
N THR A 57 1.21 -3.23 4.19
CA THR A 57 1.76 -1.91 3.85
C THR A 57 1.90 -1.05 5.11
N SER A 58 0.89 -1.08 5.98
CA SER A 58 0.92 -0.37 7.26
C SER A 58 2.02 -0.88 8.19
N GLU A 59 2.27 -2.19 8.24
CA GLU A 59 3.34 -2.77 9.04
C GLU A 59 4.72 -2.41 8.51
N GLN A 60 4.89 -2.46 7.18
CA GLN A 60 6.17 -2.22 6.53
C GLN A 60 6.57 -0.73 6.53
N PHE A 61 5.64 0.19 6.28
CA PHE A 61 5.94 1.61 6.10
C PHE A 61 5.44 2.50 7.24
N GLY A 62 4.78 1.90 8.23
CA GLY A 62 4.09 2.64 9.28
C GLY A 62 2.79 3.27 8.78
N ARG A 63 1.96 3.70 9.74
CA ARG A 63 0.77 4.51 9.43
C ARG A 63 1.21 5.95 9.21
N ALA A 64 1.21 6.41 7.97
CA ALA A 64 1.21 7.85 7.73
C ALA A 64 -0.09 8.41 8.31
N ALA A 65 0.01 9.39 9.23
CA ALA A 65 -1.17 10.13 9.67
C ALA A 65 -1.88 10.68 8.42
N PRO A 66 -3.21 10.56 8.33
CA PRO A 66 -3.93 11.09 7.19
C PRO A 66 -3.65 12.59 7.10
N LYS A 67 -2.95 13.01 6.04
CA LYS A 67 -2.83 14.43 5.72
C LYS A 67 -4.24 14.96 5.50
N ALA A 68 -4.54 16.15 6.03
CA ALA A 68 -5.80 16.80 5.75
C ALA A 68 -5.95 16.95 4.23
N LYS A 69 -6.99 16.36 3.66
CA LYS A 69 -7.31 16.44 2.24
C LYS A 69 -8.47 17.39 2.07
N GLY A 70 -8.29 18.43 1.26
CA GLY A 70 -9.36 19.35 0.88
C GLY A 70 -8.94 20.81 0.91
N VAL A 71 -9.91 21.64 0.56
CA VAL A 71 -9.85 23.10 0.63
C VAL A 71 -10.98 23.59 1.52
N ASP A 72 -10.72 24.64 2.30
CA ASP A 72 -11.74 25.28 3.13
C ASP A 72 -12.69 26.14 2.28
N ARG A 73 -13.65 26.80 2.94
CA ARG A 73 -14.64 27.67 2.27
C ARG A 73 -14.04 28.90 1.58
N ASN A 74 -12.81 29.25 1.94
CA ASN A 74 -12.07 30.38 1.38
C ASN A 74 -11.13 29.94 0.26
N GLY A 75 -11.07 28.63 -0.05
CA GLY A 75 -10.23 28.06 -1.09
C GLY A 75 -8.82 27.68 -0.63
N TRP A 76 -8.52 27.74 0.66
CA TRP A 76 -7.19 27.42 1.18
C TRP A 76 -7.05 25.94 1.53
N PRO A 77 -5.89 25.31 1.31
CA PRO A 77 -5.64 23.92 1.70
C PRO A 77 -5.91 23.70 3.20
N THR A 78 -6.64 22.65 3.54
CA THR A 78 -6.96 22.34 4.96
C THR A 78 -5.78 21.77 5.74
N ASP A 79 -4.72 21.34 5.05
CA ASP A 79 -3.47 20.93 5.67
C ASP A 79 -2.66 22.16 6.10
N ALA A 80 -2.52 22.38 7.41
CA ALA A 80 -1.73 23.47 7.96
C ALA A 80 -0.25 23.42 7.54
N SER A 81 0.27 22.23 7.20
CA SER A 81 1.64 22.06 6.72
C SER A 81 1.81 22.34 5.22
N HIS A 82 0.72 22.62 4.49
CA HIS A 82 0.77 22.91 3.06
C HIS A 82 1.62 24.17 2.79
N PRO A 83 2.49 24.20 1.75
CA PRO A 83 3.35 25.35 1.46
C PRO A 83 2.63 26.70 1.34
N TRP A 84 1.40 26.71 0.79
CA TRP A 84 0.55 27.91 0.73
C TRP A 84 0.08 28.45 2.09
N ASN A 85 0.19 27.67 3.17
CA ASN A 85 -0.16 28.08 4.52
C ASN A 85 1.08 28.49 5.34
N GLN A 86 2.29 28.40 4.77
CA GLN A 86 3.54 28.78 5.45
C GLN A 86 3.85 30.27 5.20
N PRO A 87 4.29 31.03 6.21
CA PRO A 87 4.81 32.39 6.00
C PRO A 87 6.12 32.32 5.18
N GLU A 88 6.42 33.37 4.42
CA GLU A 88 7.67 33.43 3.66
C GLU A 88 8.88 33.27 4.60
N PRO A 89 9.90 32.48 4.21
CA PRO A 89 11.12 32.37 5.00
C PRO A 89 11.76 33.76 5.13
N THR A 90 12.13 34.12 6.35
CA THR A 90 12.84 35.36 6.68
C THR A 90 14.31 35.29 6.31
#